data_AF-A0A259RWH1-F1
#
_entry.id   AF-A0A259RWH1-F1
#
_cell.length_a   1.000
_cell.length_b   1.000
_cell.length_c   1.000
_cell.angle_alpha   90.00
_cell.angle_beta   90.00
_cell.angle_gamma   90.00
#
_symmetry.space_group_name_H-M   'P 1'
#
loop_
_entity.id
_entity.type
_entity.pdbx_description
1 polymer ?
#
loop_
_entity_poly.entity_id
_entity_poly.type
_entity_poly.pdbx_seq_one_letter_code
_entity_poly.pdbx_strand_id
1 'polypeptide(L)'
;MRLVIARCAVDYTGRLNAHLPLATRLLVHKGDGSLLVHSDGGSYKPLNWMSPPCRLESEQPGEEEASAGVTEVWRVTHQKTGDALRVQIYEILHDSAHELGV
;
A
#
# COMPACT_ATOMS: atom_id res chain seq x y z
N MET A 1 -0.10 -11.47 9.17
CA MET A 1 -0.67 -11.05 7.88
C MET A 1 -1.77 -10.04 8.14
N ARG A 2 -1.77 -8.88 7.46
CA ARG A 2 -2.85 -7.89 7.55
C ARG A 2 -3.50 -7.74 6.17
N LEU A 3 -4.83 -7.85 6.12
CA LEU A 3 -5.65 -7.72 4.92
C LEU A 3 -6.52 -6.48 5.06
N VAL A 4 -6.31 -5.50 4.18
CA VAL A 4 -7.03 -4.24 4.23
C VAL A 4 -7.71 -3.98 2.89
N ILE A 5 -9.02 -3.75 2.92
CA ILE A 5 -9.76 -3.24 1.77
C ILE A 5 -9.92 -1.74 2.00
N ALA A 6 -9.38 -0.93 1.08
CA ALA A 6 -9.39 0.52 1.23
C ALA A 6 -9.65 1.21 -0.12
N ARG A 7 -10.29 2.37 -0.07
CA ARG A 7 -10.23 3.34 -1.17
C ARG A 7 -8.90 4.06 -1.08
N CYS A 8 -8.03 3.82 -2.06
CA CYS A 8 -6.69 4.37 -2.05
C CYS A 8 -6.15 4.66 -3.45
N ALA A 9 -5.21 5.59 -3.51
CA ALA A 9 -4.28 5.78 -4.63
C ALA A 9 -2.90 5.28 -4.23
N VAL A 10 -2.09 4.82 -5.20
CA VAL A 10 -0.76 4.29 -4.92
C VAL A 10 0.27 4.83 -5.88
N ASP A 11 1.35 5.39 -5.33
CA ASP A 11 2.53 5.79 -6.08
C ASP A 11 3.68 4.86 -5.75
N TYR A 12 4.42 4.44 -6.77
CA TYR A 12 5.70 3.80 -6.63
C TYR A 12 6.80 4.77 -7.06
N THR A 13 7.80 4.94 -6.21
CA THR A 13 9.01 5.71 -6.51
C THR A 13 10.23 4.85 -6.29
N GLY A 14 11.07 4.75 -7.30
CA GLY A 14 12.28 3.95 -7.23
C GLY A 14 12.97 3.90 -8.58
N ARG A 15 13.41 2.70 -8.98
CA ARG A 15 13.96 2.45 -10.33
C ARG A 15 13.03 2.79 -11.50
N LEU A 16 11.73 2.83 -11.26
CA LEU A 16 10.69 3.25 -12.19
C LEU A 16 9.72 4.17 -11.44
N ASN A 17 8.81 4.80 -12.17
CA ASN A 17 7.65 5.49 -11.60
C ASN A 17 6.39 4.79 -12.07
N ALA A 18 5.48 4.51 -11.14
CA ALA A 18 4.16 3.97 -11.46
C ALA A 18 3.11 4.62 -10.56
N HIS A 19 1.95 4.90 -11.15
CA HIS A 19 0.81 5.48 -10.45
C HIS A 19 -0.41 4.59 -10.66
N LEU A 20 -1.06 4.22 -9.57
CA LEU A 20 -2.39 3.62 -9.57
C LEU A 20 -3.39 4.68 -9.12
N PRO A 21 -4.38 5.03 -9.97
CA PRO A 21 -5.39 6.01 -9.61
C PRO A 21 -6.28 5.49 -8.49
N LEU A 22 -6.96 6.44 -7.83
CA LEU A 22 -7.88 6.19 -6.73
C LEU A 22 -8.92 5.13 -7.11
N ALA A 23 -8.94 4.04 -6.35
CA ALA A 23 -9.93 2.98 -6.46
C ALA A 23 -9.99 2.19 -5.15
N THR A 24 -11.01 1.35 -5.00
CA THR A 24 -11.02 0.33 -3.95
C THR A 24 -10.02 -0.77 -4.30
N ARG A 25 -9.10 -1.07 -3.38
CA ARG A 25 -8.05 -2.08 -3.54
C ARG A 25 -8.00 -3.00 -2.34
N LEU A 26 -7.54 -4.23 -2.57
CA LEU A 26 -7.07 -5.10 -1.51
C LEU A 26 -5.57 -4.88 -1.32
N LEU A 27 -5.19 -4.48 -0.12
CA LEU A 27 -3.83 -4.34 0.36
C LEU A 27 -3.49 -5.56 1.23
N VAL A 28 -2.48 -6.32 0.81
CA VAL A 28 -1.98 -7.48 1.55
C VAL A 28 -0.63 -7.13 2.14
N HIS A 29 -0.58 -6.87 3.45
CA HIS A 29 0.65 -6.60 4.18
C HIS A 29 1.11 -7.85 4.92
N LYS A 30 2.28 -8.37 4.53
CA LYS A 30 2.83 -9.63 5.04
C LYS A 30 3.71 -9.38 6.28
N GLY A 31 3.98 -10.45 7.03
CA GLY A 31 4.82 -10.39 8.24
C GLY A 31 6.29 -10.04 7.96
N ASP A 32 6.75 -10.22 6.73
CA ASP A 32 8.09 -9.82 6.26
C ASP A 32 8.16 -8.35 5.79
N GLY A 33 7.07 -7.59 5.98
CA GLY A 33 6.92 -6.19 5.59
C GLY A 33 6.49 -5.98 4.14
N SER A 34 6.38 -7.03 3.33
CA SER A 34 5.97 -6.89 1.93
C SER A 34 4.55 -6.34 1.82
N LEU A 35 4.31 -5.58 0.75
CA LEU A 35 2.97 -5.09 0.41
C LEU A 35 2.61 -5.52 -1.01
N LEU A 36 1.38 -5.99 -1.19
CA LEU A 36 0.79 -6.32 -2.49
C LEU A 36 -0.51 -5.54 -2.66
N VAL A 37 -0.70 -4.91 -3.83
CA VAL A 37 -1.90 -4.12 -4.16
C VAL A 37 -2.68 -4.82 -5.26
N HIS A 38 -3.93 -5.19 -4.95
CA HIS A 38 -4.82 -5.94 -5.84
C HIS A 38 -6.09 -5.16 -6.19
N SER A 39 -6.72 -5.57 -7.29
CA SER A 39 -8.10 -5.22 -7.67
C SER A 39 -8.82 -6.44 -8.26
N ASP A 40 -10.13 -6.33 -8.43
CA ASP A 40 -10.98 -7.39 -8.99
C ASP A 40 -10.64 -7.77 -10.45
N GLY A 41 -10.02 -6.86 -11.20
CA GLY A 41 -9.55 -7.08 -12.58
C GLY A 41 -8.14 -6.58 -12.83
N GLY A 42 -7.62 -6.83 -14.03
CA GLY A 42 -6.37 -6.26 -14.53
C GLY A 42 -5.16 -7.20 -14.53
N SER A 43 -5.13 -8.24 -13.69
CA SER A 43 -4.12 -9.32 -13.73
C SER A 43 -4.42 -10.39 -12.67
N TYR A 44 -3.98 -11.64 -12.88
CA TYR A 44 -3.88 -12.65 -11.82
C TYR A 44 -2.84 -12.25 -10.75
N LYS A 45 -1.83 -11.45 -11.13
CA LYS A 45 -0.78 -10.94 -10.26
C LYS A 45 -1.22 -9.62 -9.60
N PRO A 46 -0.57 -9.18 -8.50
CA PRO A 46 -0.79 -7.84 -7.96
C PRO A 46 -0.51 -6.78 -9.03
N LEU A 47 -1.23 -5.66 -8.96
CA LEU A 47 -1.00 -4.52 -9.85
C LEU A 47 0.31 -3.80 -9.53
N ASN A 48 0.65 -3.74 -8.24
CA ASN A 48 1.91 -3.21 -7.76
C ASN A 48 2.29 -3.93 -6.46
N TRP A 49 3.59 -4.04 -6.18
CA TRP A 49 4.07 -4.75 -5.01
C TRP A 49 5.46 -4.25 -4.59
N MET A 50 5.77 -4.44 -3.31
CA MET A 50 7.13 -4.31 -2.79
C MET A 50 7.50 -5.61 -2.08
N SER A 51 8.58 -6.25 -2.54
CA SER A 51 9.13 -7.49 -1.99
C SER A 51 10.05 -7.20 -0.81
N PRO A 52 10.24 -8.13 0.15
CA PRO A 52 11.02 -7.87 1.34
C PRO A 52 12.52 -7.77 1.04
N PRO A 53 13.34 -7.18 1.93
CA PRO A 53 12.98 -6.65 3.24
C PRO A 53 12.34 -5.26 3.16
N CYS A 54 11.17 -5.10 3.76
CA CYS A 54 10.40 -3.86 3.75
C CYS A 54 10.11 -3.36 5.15
N ARG A 55 9.89 -2.04 5.25
CA ARG A 55 9.34 -1.40 6.45
C ARG A 55 8.11 -0.61 6.05
N LEU A 56 7.01 -0.81 6.79
CA LEU A 56 5.82 0.02 6.68
C LEU A 56 5.84 1.09 7.77
N GLU A 57 5.62 2.33 7.37
CA GLU A 57 5.42 3.48 8.24
C GLU A 57 4.06 4.12 7.92
N SER A 58 3.27 4.36 8.94
CA SER A 58 2.03 5.16 8.84
C SER A 58 2.37 6.61 9.11
N GLU A 59 2.01 7.48 8.18
CA GLU A 59 2.24 8.92 8.19
C GLU A 59 0.89 9.66 8.21
N GLN A 60 0.85 10.80 8.88
CA GLN A 60 -0.27 11.74 8.73
C GLN A 60 -0.20 12.36 7.32
N PRO A 61 -1.35 12.54 6.64
CA PRO A 61 -1.38 13.23 5.35
C PRO A 61 -0.91 14.69 5.50
N GLY A 62 -0.24 15.21 4.47
CA GLY A 62 0.05 16.65 4.38
C GLY A 62 -1.22 17.48 4.21
N GLU A 63 -1.13 18.81 4.33
CA GLU A 63 -2.30 19.71 4.24
C GLU A 63 -3.07 19.54 2.91
N GLU A 64 -2.37 19.46 1.79
CA GLU A 64 -2.98 19.27 0.46
C GLU A 64 -3.70 17.92 0.38
N GLU A 65 -3.10 16.86 0.88
CA GLU A 65 -3.65 15.50 0.85
C GLU A 65 -4.87 15.36 1.75
N ALA A 66 -4.78 15.92 2.96
CA ALA A 66 -5.90 15.99 3.88
C ALA A 66 -7.06 16.77 3.26
N SER A 67 -6.79 17.89 2.57
CA SER A 67 -7.81 18.66 1.85
C SER A 67 -8.43 17.89 0.68
N ALA A 68 -7.68 16.97 0.08
CA ALA A 68 -8.17 16.05 -0.95
C ALA A 68 -8.94 14.84 -0.38
N GLY A 69 -8.98 14.68 0.95
CA GLY A 69 -9.71 13.61 1.64
C GLY A 69 -8.87 12.38 1.99
N VAL A 70 -7.54 12.45 1.91
CA VAL A 70 -6.66 11.41 2.45
C VAL A 70 -6.71 11.46 3.98
N THR A 71 -6.87 10.30 4.61
CA THR A 71 -6.97 10.14 6.08
C THR A 71 -5.71 9.54 6.69
N GLU A 72 -4.99 8.73 5.93
CA GLU A 72 -3.72 8.12 6.35
C GLU A 72 -2.83 7.89 5.11
N VAL A 73 -1.52 7.97 5.29
CA VAL A 73 -0.56 7.59 4.25
C VAL A 73 0.27 6.43 4.77
N TRP A 74 0.32 5.33 4.02
CA TRP A 74 1.28 4.27 4.29
C TRP A 74 2.47 4.40 3.36
N ARG A 75 3.68 4.39 3.92
CA ARG A 75 4.93 4.29 3.17
C ARG A 75 5.56 2.93 3.41
N VAL A 76 5.70 2.13 2.36
CA VAL A 76 6.37 0.84 2.39
C VAL A 76 7.69 0.95 1.64
N THR A 77 8.80 0.98 2.38
CA THR A 77 10.14 1.22 1.83
C THR A 77 10.95 -0.07 1.81
N HIS A 78 11.55 -0.40 0.67
CA HIS A 78 12.52 -1.49 0.56
C HIS A 78 13.84 -1.07 1.20
N GLN A 79 14.27 -1.80 2.22
CA GLN A 79 15.35 -1.35 3.11
C GLN A 79 16.74 -1.32 2.45
N LYS A 80 16.92 -2.00 1.31
CA LYS A 80 18.22 -2.03 0.61
C LYS A 80 18.33 -1.03 -0.54
N THR A 81 17.22 -0.78 -1.24
CA THR A 81 17.24 0.07 -2.45
C THR A 81 16.65 1.45 -2.19
N GLY A 82 15.86 1.62 -1.13
CA GLY A 82 15.10 2.85 -0.88
C GLY A 82 13.88 3.02 -1.79
N ASP A 83 13.61 2.08 -2.70
CA ASP A 83 12.37 2.06 -3.50
C ASP A 83 11.16 2.04 -2.53
N ALA A 84 10.12 2.81 -2.81
CA ALA A 84 8.97 2.96 -1.92
C ALA A 84 7.63 2.86 -2.65
N LEU A 85 6.67 2.19 -2.01
CA LEU A 85 5.24 2.35 -2.30
C LEU A 85 4.64 3.34 -1.30
N ARG A 86 3.93 4.34 -1.81
CA ARG A 86 3.18 5.30 -1.02
C ARG A 86 1.70 5.13 -1.30
N VAL A 87 0.96 4.65 -0.31
CA VAL A 87 -0.48 4.39 -0.38
C VAL A 87 -1.21 5.52 0.33
N GLN A 88 -1.95 6.31 -0.44
CA GLN A 88 -2.81 7.37 0.08
C GLN A 88 -4.18 6.75 0.39
N ILE A 89 -4.49 6.57 1.68
CA ILE A 89 -5.73 5.96 2.15
C ILE A 89 -6.78 7.05 2.31
N TYR A 90 -7.91 6.92 1.63
CA TYR A 90 -9.06 7.81 1.76
C TYR A 90 -10.07 7.23 2.75
N GLU A 91 -10.28 5.92 2.69
CA GLU A 91 -11.25 5.20 3.52
C GLU A 91 -10.81 3.75 3.67
N ILE A 92 -10.84 3.23 4.91
CA ILE A 92 -10.67 1.81 5.20
C ILE A 92 -12.06 1.18 5.30
N LEU A 93 -12.36 0.26 4.40
CA LEU A 93 -13.63 -0.47 4.34
C LEU A 93 -13.59 -1.75 5.17
N HIS A 94 -12.41 -2.36 5.28
CA HIS A 94 -12.18 -3.56 6.08
C HIS A 94 -10.71 -3.64 6.49
N ASP A 95 -10.44 -4.05 7.72
CA ASP A 95 -9.09 -4.30 8.24
C ASP A 95 -9.10 -5.52 9.15
N SER A 96 -8.29 -6.52 8.82
CA SER A 96 -8.19 -7.76 9.59
C SER A 96 -6.76 -8.25 9.65
N ALA A 97 -6.42 -8.88 10.76
CA ALA A 97 -5.11 -9.46 10.99
C ALA A 97 -5.23 -10.94 11.34
N HIS A 98 -4.32 -11.74 10.79
CA HIS A 98 -4.24 -13.17 11.00
C HIS A 98 -2.79 -13.62 11.14
N GLU A 99 -2.54 -14.51 12.09
CA GLU A 99 -1.29 -15.26 12.18
C GLU A 99 -1.32 -16.38 11.14
N LEU A 100 -0.34 -16.38 10.24
CA LEU A 100 -0.12 -17.44 9.26
C LEU A 100 1.20 -18.13 9.61
N GLY A 101 1.32 -19.42 9.29
CA GLY A 101 2.50 -20.21 9.60
C GLY A 101 3.80 -19.63 9.02
N VAL A 102 4.91 -20.18 9.52
CA VAL A 102 6.29 -19.87 9.09
C VAL A 102 6.77 -20.92 8.10
#